data_AF-A0A1B2E2S6-F1
#
_entry.id   AF-A0A1B2E2S6-F1
#
_cell.length_a   1.000
_cell.length_b   1.000
_cell.length_c   1.000
_cell.angle_alpha   90.00
_cell.angle_beta   90.00
_cell.angle_gamma   90.00
#
_symmetry.space_group_name_H-M   'P 1'
#
loop_
_entity.id
_entity.type
_entity.pdbx_description
1 polymer ?
#
loop_
_entity_poly.entity_id
_entity_poly.type
_entity_poly.pdbx_seq_one_letter_code
_entity_poly.pdbx_strand_id
1 'polypeptide(L)'
;MSEHTYIFSLEELGYALAVHQGEDMAAGLLKAYYGDLSEDKWELLFQAATHSLMSKGFIESIDEANGEVRFTSEITQMIQHLLHSSYMLRAITDRNASKVLTIHELQERYLYHLSDHHTLHFLSWTEPADWEEELARFYGVKPSNAEGTTLSESKAVITEELWNRLTAGESPASPHSDELSTDQQQLIAKWQQDFQSNARTMDNLSTIRIGSGNQTAIEDILFVLPANEGVWIVRNQEADRNADPRICIELQSFSACRKTLGSFAGALA
;
A
#
# COMPACT_ATOMS: atom_id res chain seq x y z
N MET A 1 8.19 15.07 8.84
CA MET A 1 7.40 14.40 9.90
C MET A 1 6.65 15.39 10.77
N SER A 2 5.31 15.39 10.71
CA SER A 2 4.49 16.01 11.76
C SER A 2 4.81 15.37 13.13
N GLU A 3 4.86 16.17 14.20
CA GLU A 3 5.36 15.71 15.51
C GLU A 3 4.49 14.63 16.18
N HIS A 4 3.30 14.30 15.65
CA HIS A 4 2.32 13.47 16.34
C HIS A 4 1.70 12.40 15.41
N THR A 5 1.85 11.14 15.79
CA THR A 5 1.10 10.00 15.22
C THR A 5 -0.11 9.70 16.09
N TYR A 6 -1.29 9.68 15.48
CA TYR A 6 -2.55 9.34 16.14
C TYR A 6 -2.85 7.86 15.93
N ILE A 7 -3.21 7.16 17.00
CA ILE A 7 -3.43 5.72 16.97
C ILE A 7 -4.88 5.43 17.32
N PHE A 8 -5.58 4.79 16.40
CA PHE A 8 -6.94 4.30 16.54
C PHE A 8 -6.92 2.76 16.57
N SER A 9 -7.73 2.16 17.43
CA SER A 9 -8.19 0.79 17.20
C SER A 9 -9.17 0.77 16.03
N LEU A 10 -9.46 -0.42 15.53
CA LEU A 10 -10.49 -0.66 14.52
C LEU A 10 -11.84 -0.05 14.90
N GLU A 11 -12.26 -0.26 16.16
CA GLU A 11 -13.53 0.22 16.70
C GLU A 11 -13.55 1.74 16.81
N GLU A 12 -12.45 2.32 17.27
CA GLU A 12 -12.30 3.77 17.40
C GLU A 12 -12.34 4.47 16.04
N LEU A 13 -11.62 3.94 15.05
CA LEU A 13 -11.64 4.50 13.70
C LEU A 13 -13.02 4.30 13.06
N GLY A 14 -13.60 3.11 13.19
CA GLY A 14 -14.94 2.82 12.67
C GLY A 14 -16.00 3.74 13.27
N TYR A 15 -15.94 3.99 14.58
CA TYR A 15 -16.81 4.96 15.25
C TYR A 15 -16.59 6.39 14.75
N ALA A 16 -15.33 6.83 14.65
CA ALA A 16 -15.00 8.17 14.18
C ALA A 16 -15.48 8.41 12.74
N LEU A 17 -15.36 7.41 11.85
CA LEU A 17 -15.90 7.45 10.49
C LEU A 17 -17.42 7.55 10.49
N ALA A 18 -18.11 6.72 11.29
CA ALA A 18 -19.58 6.71 11.35
C ALA A 18 -20.16 8.06 11.80
N VAL A 19 -19.57 8.69 12.83
CA VAL A 19 -20.00 10.01 13.32
C VAL A 19 -19.80 11.12 12.27
N HIS A 20 -18.84 10.95 11.36
CA HIS A 20 -18.55 11.91 10.29
C HIS A 20 -19.22 11.57 8.95
N GLN A 21 -20.38 10.89 8.96
CA GLN A 21 -21.15 10.51 7.75
C GLN A 21 -20.38 9.60 6.79
N GLY A 22 -19.51 8.75 7.36
CA GLY A 22 -18.72 7.75 6.67
C GLY A 22 -19.27 6.34 6.85
N GLU A 23 -20.58 6.15 6.93
CA GLU A 23 -21.23 4.90 7.35
C GLU A 23 -20.83 3.72 6.47
N ASP A 24 -20.72 3.90 5.15
CA ASP A 24 -20.31 2.85 4.22
C ASP A 24 -18.87 2.39 4.47
N MET A 25 -17.96 3.35 4.72
CA MET A 25 -16.56 3.04 5.01
C MET A 25 -16.42 2.40 6.39
N ALA A 26 -17.12 2.92 7.40
CA ALA A 26 -17.18 2.34 8.74
C ALA A 26 -17.72 0.91 8.71
N ALA A 27 -18.80 0.67 7.97
CA ALA A 27 -19.39 -0.65 7.80
C ALA A 27 -18.45 -1.60 7.06
N GLY A 28 -17.81 -1.16 5.97
CA GLY A 28 -16.83 -1.96 5.23
C GLY A 28 -15.65 -2.37 6.10
N LEU A 29 -15.16 -1.46 6.94
CA LEU A 29 -14.07 -1.70 7.87
C LEU A 29 -14.47 -2.66 9.00
N LEU A 30 -15.57 -2.37 9.71
CA LEU A 30 -15.98 -3.12 10.90
C LEU A 30 -16.57 -4.50 10.56
N LYS A 31 -17.40 -4.60 9.51
CA LYS A 31 -18.03 -5.88 9.12
C LYS A 31 -17.02 -6.88 8.56
N ALA A 32 -15.95 -6.42 7.92
CA ALA A 32 -14.90 -7.31 7.43
C ALA A 32 -14.22 -8.08 8.58
N TYR A 33 -14.18 -7.49 9.78
CA TYR A 33 -13.57 -8.11 10.96
C TYR A 33 -14.59 -8.84 11.85
N TYR A 34 -15.72 -8.19 12.14
CA TYR A 34 -16.72 -8.68 13.11
C TYR A 34 -17.88 -9.45 12.48
N GLY A 35 -18.06 -9.37 11.15
CA GLY A 35 -19.26 -9.86 10.48
C GLY A 35 -20.51 -9.09 10.87
N ASP A 36 -21.65 -9.78 10.88
CA ASP A 36 -22.92 -9.21 11.32
C ASP A 36 -23.07 -9.34 12.84
N LEU A 37 -23.07 -8.20 13.53
CA LEU A 37 -23.41 -8.12 14.95
C LEU A 37 -24.84 -7.62 15.14
N SER A 38 -25.44 -7.99 16.28
CA SER A 38 -26.72 -7.41 16.73
C SER A 38 -26.54 -5.94 17.13
N GLU A 39 -27.61 -5.15 17.08
CA GLU A 39 -27.61 -3.73 17.46
C GLU A 39 -27.01 -3.51 18.86
N ASP A 40 -27.43 -4.28 19.87
CA ASP A 40 -26.88 -4.19 21.24
C ASP A 40 -25.36 -4.37 21.30
N LYS A 41 -24.78 -5.20 20.41
CA LYS A 41 -23.34 -5.43 20.36
C LYS A 41 -22.61 -4.29 19.66
N TRP A 42 -23.20 -3.72 18.62
CA TRP A 42 -22.68 -2.51 17.99
C TRP A 42 -22.68 -1.34 18.97
N GLU A 43 -23.77 -1.16 19.72
CA GLU A 43 -23.88 -0.12 20.72
C GLU A 43 -22.80 -0.25 21.80
N LEU A 44 -22.62 -1.45 22.37
CA LEU A 44 -21.59 -1.70 23.37
C LEU A 44 -20.18 -1.43 22.84
N LEU A 45 -19.91 -1.84 21.60
CA LEU A 45 -18.62 -1.61 20.93
C LEU A 45 -18.35 -0.11 20.75
N PHE A 46 -19.35 0.66 20.30
CA PHE A 46 -19.21 2.10 20.14
C PHE A 46 -19.16 2.86 21.45
N GLN A 47 -19.84 2.40 22.50
CA GLN A 47 -19.69 2.96 23.85
C GLN A 47 -18.24 2.82 24.34
N ALA A 48 -17.65 1.62 24.19
CA ALA A 48 -16.26 1.38 24.54
C ALA A 48 -15.28 2.25 23.73
N ALA A 49 -15.50 2.33 22.40
CA ALA A 49 -14.71 3.17 21.50
C ALA A 49 -14.77 4.66 21.89
N THR A 50 -15.97 5.16 22.21
CA THR A 50 -16.20 6.55 22.63
C THR A 50 -15.44 6.87 23.91
N HIS A 51 -15.52 6.01 24.93
CA HIS A 51 -14.77 6.20 26.19
C HIS A 51 -13.26 6.19 25.97
N SER A 52 -12.76 5.31 25.11
CA SER A 52 -11.33 5.25 24.77
C SER A 52 -10.87 6.52 24.04
N LEU A 53 -11.64 6.99 23.05
CA LEU A 53 -11.38 8.23 22.31
C LEU A 53 -11.40 9.48 23.21
N MET A 54 -12.33 9.54 24.17
CA MET A 54 -12.34 10.60 25.19
C MET A 54 -11.08 10.54 26.06
N SER A 55 -10.67 9.36 26.52
CA SER A 55 -9.46 9.19 27.33
C SER A 55 -8.18 9.58 26.57
N LYS A 56 -8.17 9.43 25.24
CA LYS A 56 -7.08 9.88 24.36
C LYS A 56 -7.11 11.40 24.07
N GLY A 57 -8.17 12.08 24.49
CA GLY A 57 -8.39 13.51 24.19
C GLY A 57 -8.74 13.78 22.73
N PHE A 58 -9.23 12.76 21.99
CA PHE A 58 -9.62 12.93 20.59
C PHE A 58 -11.01 13.54 20.45
N ILE A 59 -11.87 13.35 21.46
CA ILE A 59 -13.20 13.95 21.61
C ILE A 59 -13.10 15.14 22.57
N GLU A 60 -13.56 16.31 22.12
CA GLU A 60 -13.61 17.54 22.92
C GLU A 60 -14.87 17.59 23.79
N SER A 61 -16.00 17.14 23.25
CA SER A 61 -17.28 17.16 23.95
C SER A 61 -18.28 16.18 23.35
N ILE A 62 -19.23 15.75 24.18
CA ILE A 62 -20.41 15.02 23.76
C ILE A 62 -21.62 15.86 24.18
N ASP A 63 -22.46 16.23 23.23
CA ASP A 63 -23.75 16.84 23.52
C ASP A 63 -24.77 15.72 23.77
N GLU A 64 -24.99 15.40 25.04
CA GLU A 64 -25.94 14.36 25.47
C GLU A 64 -27.38 14.65 25.03
N ALA A 65 -27.76 15.91 24.76
CA ALA A 65 -29.11 16.27 24.37
C ALA A 65 -29.44 15.88 22.93
N ASN A 66 -28.43 15.91 22.04
CA ASN A 66 -28.57 15.62 20.62
C ASN A 66 -27.79 14.37 20.16
N GLY A 67 -27.00 13.77 21.05
CA GLY A 67 -26.10 12.67 20.72
C GLY A 67 -24.93 13.08 19.82
N GLU A 68 -24.65 14.39 19.70
CA GLU A 68 -23.59 14.89 18.83
C GLU A 68 -22.22 14.77 19.52
N VAL A 69 -21.29 14.06 18.86
CA VAL A 69 -19.93 13.91 19.34
C VAL A 69 -19.01 14.82 18.56
N ARG A 70 -18.29 15.70 19.28
CA ARG A 70 -17.35 16.64 18.71
C ARG A 70 -15.93 16.16 18.92
N PHE A 71 -15.26 15.83 17.83
CA PHE A 71 -13.84 15.53 17.81
C PHE A 71 -13.00 16.82 17.81
N THR A 72 -11.74 16.71 18.20
CA THR A 72 -10.78 17.79 18.02
C THR A 72 -10.64 18.15 16.54
N SER A 73 -10.34 19.42 16.26
CA SER A 73 -10.20 19.93 14.89
C SER A 73 -9.20 19.14 14.04
N GLU A 74 -8.14 18.63 14.66
CA GLU A 74 -7.11 17.82 14.00
C GLU A 74 -7.65 16.44 13.59
N ILE A 75 -8.33 15.74 14.51
CA ILE A 75 -8.93 14.44 14.21
C ILE A 75 -10.04 14.58 13.18
N THR A 76 -10.90 15.59 13.30
CA THR A 76 -11.92 15.87 12.27
C THR A 76 -11.28 16.05 10.90
N GLN A 77 -10.19 16.82 10.78
CA GLN A 77 -9.49 16.97 9.50
C GLN A 77 -8.96 15.64 8.97
N MET A 78 -8.34 14.81 9.81
CA MET A 78 -7.83 13.50 9.38
C MET A 78 -8.95 12.57 8.90
N ILE A 79 -10.06 12.49 9.63
CA ILE A 79 -11.21 11.65 9.26
C ILE A 79 -11.84 12.14 7.94
N GLN A 80 -12.01 13.44 7.78
CA GLN A 80 -12.51 14.02 6.52
C GLN A 80 -11.57 13.72 5.35
N HIS A 81 -10.25 13.73 5.59
CA HIS A 81 -9.25 13.39 4.59
C HIS A 81 -9.33 11.92 4.15
N LEU A 82 -9.58 11.00 5.09
CA LEU A 82 -9.81 9.58 4.78
C LEU A 82 -11.09 9.39 3.95
N LEU A 83 -12.17 10.08 4.30
CA LEU A 83 -13.47 9.94 3.65
C LEU A 83 -13.52 10.53 2.23
N HIS A 84 -12.71 11.56 1.98
CA HIS A 84 -12.84 12.38 0.78
C HIS A 84 -11.60 12.35 -0.12
N SER A 85 -10.62 11.49 0.16
CA SER A 85 -9.41 11.40 -0.66
C SER A 85 -9.74 11.15 -2.13
N SER A 86 -9.11 11.92 -3.02
CA SER A 86 -9.24 11.80 -4.47
C SER A 86 -8.29 10.74 -5.04
N TYR A 87 -7.14 10.58 -4.40
CA TYR A 87 -6.12 9.62 -4.79
C TYR A 87 -5.52 8.95 -3.56
N MET A 88 -4.98 7.75 -3.78
CA MET A 88 -4.23 7.01 -2.79
C MET A 88 -2.98 6.40 -3.41
N LEU A 89 -1.86 6.49 -2.70
CA LEU A 89 -0.73 5.58 -2.90
C LEU A 89 -0.84 4.45 -1.88
N ARG A 90 -0.89 3.20 -2.34
CA ARG A 90 -1.07 2.04 -1.46
C ARG A 90 0.08 1.05 -1.61
N ALA A 91 0.75 0.82 -0.49
CA ALA A 91 1.82 -0.16 -0.33
C ALA A 91 1.33 -1.36 0.48
N ILE A 92 1.49 -2.57 -0.08
CA ILE A 92 1.13 -3.84 0.54
C ILE A 92 2.36 -4.74 0.53
N THR A 93 2.61 -5.43 1.64
CA THR A 93 3.64 -6.47 1.69
C THR A 93 3.06 -7.82 2.06
N ASP A 94 3.37 -8.85 1.26
CA ASP A 94 2.93 -10.22 1.51
C ASP A 94 3.78 -10.89 2.60
N ARG A 95 5.01 -10.39 2.81
CA ARG A 95 5.91 -10.85 3.89
C ARG A 95 5.37 -10.51 5.28
N ASN A 96 4.54 -9.48 5.35
CA ASN A 96 3.84 -9.06 6.55
C ASN A 96 2.41 -8.68 6.18
N ALA A 97 1.64 -9.67 5.72
CA ALA A 97 0.29 -9.53 5.18
C ALA A 97 -0.72 -8.80 6.11
N SER A 98 -0.32 -8.49 7.34
CA SER A 98 -1.05 -7.66 8.28
C SER A 98 -0.83 -6.15 8.10
N LYS A 99 0.17 -5.72 7.32
CA LYS A 99 0.52 -4.31 7.16
C LYS A 99 0.17 -3.75 5.79
N VAL A 100 -0.61 -2.69 5.80
CA VAL A 100 -0.95 -1.89 4.63
C VAL A 100 -0.64 -0.44 4.93
N LEU A 101 0.18 0.19 4.11
CA LEU A 101 0.44 1.62 4.15
C LEU A 101 -0.33 2.28 3.01
N THR A 102 -1.12 3.28 3.35
CA THR A 102 -1.85 4.11 2.38
C THR A 102 -1.49 5.56 2.63
N ILE A 103 -1.15 6.31 1.60
CA ILE A 103 -1.07 7.77 1.65
C ILE A 103 -2.28 8.30 0.91
N HIS A 104 -3.16 8.99 1.62
CA HIS A 104 -4.37 9.59 1.09
C HIS A 104 -4.08 11.03 0.66
N GLU A 105 -4.42 11.37 -0.58
CA GLU A 105 -4.32 12.73 -1.11
C GLU A 105 -5.71 13.38 -1.14
N LEU A 106 -5.76 14.63 -0.65
CA LEU A 106 -6.89 15.53 -0.84
C LEU A 106 -6.36 16.97 -0.82
N GLN A 107 -6.55 17.69 -1.93
CA GLN A 107 -6.16 19.10 -2.08
C GLN A 107 -4.68 19.34 -1.76
N GLU A 108 -3.78 18.53 -2.32
CA GLU A 108 -2.31 18.63 -2.14
C GLU A 108 -1.86 18.44 -0.68
N ARG A 109 -2.73 17.90 0.18
CA ARG A 109 -2.38 17.43 1.52
C ARG A 109 -2.37 15.91 1.54
N TYR A 110 -1.46 15.37 2.34
CA TYR A 110 -1.20 13.93 2.37
C TYR A 110 -1.31 13.37 3.78
N LEU A 111 -2.23 12.43 3.96
CA LEU A 111 -2.41 11.71 5.21
C LEU A 111 -1.80 10.32 5.07
N TYR A 112 -0.75 10.07 5.85
CA TYR A 112 -0.17 8.75 6.00
C TYR A 112 -1.07 7.91 6.91
N HIS A 113 -1.46 6.73 6.43
CA HIS A 113 -2.25 5.75 7.14
C HIS A 113 -1.56 4.38 7.10
N LEU A 114 -1.03 3.93 8.23
CA LEU A 114 -0.56 2.54 8.38
C LEU A 114 -1.62 1.74 9.13
N SER A 115 -2.11 0.67 8.50
CA SER A 115 -2.96 -0.35 9.12
C SER A 115 -2.09 -1.54 9.52
N ASP A 116 -2.15 -1.95 10.78
CA ASP A 116 -1.44 -3.11 11.33
C ASP A 116 -2.44 -4.14 11.87
N HIS A 117 -2.38 -5.36 11.30
CA HIS A 117 -3.33 -6.46 11.53
C HIS A 117 -4.80 -6.09 11.35
N HIS A 118 -5.09 -5.01 10.60
CA HIS A 118 -6.42 -4.42 10.47
C HIS A 118 -7.09 -4.08 11.82
N THR A 119 -6.30 -3.98 12.89
CA THR A 119 -6.80 -3.69 14.24
C THR A 119 -6.26 -2.38 14.78
N LEU A 120 -5.07 -1.96 14.35
CA LEU A 120 -4.46 -0.69 14.71
C LEU A 120 -4.26 0.17 13.47
N HIS A 121 -4.66 1.43 13.56
CA HIS A 121 -4.60 2.41 12.50
C HIS A 121 -3.79 3.61 12.98
N PHE A 122 -2.66 3.86 12.34
CA PHE A 122 -1.74 4.95 12.64
C PHE A 122 -1.91 6.03 11.59
N LEU A 123 -2.28 7.23 12.03
CA LEU A 123 -2.54 8.40 11.17
C LEU A 123 -1.53 9.51 11.49
N SER A 124 -0.95 10.10 10.45
CA SER A 124 -0.06 11.27 10.58
C SER A 124 -0.01 12.04 9.27
N TRP A 125 0.15 13.36 9.34
CA TRP A 125 0.45 14.13 8.13
C TRP A 125 1.86 13.84 7.65
N THR A 126 2.00 13.68 6.34
CA THR A 126 3.27 13.40 5.65
C THR A 126 3.47 14.37 4.49
N GLU A 127 4.69 14.44 3.99
CA GLU A 127 5.08 15.26 2.83
C GLU A 127 5.86 14.41 1.83
N PRO A 128 5.81 14.71 0.52
CA PRO A 128 6.50 13.94 -0.52
C PRO A 128 8.00 13.71 -0.26
N ALA A 129 8.65 14.66 0.44
CA ALA A 129 10.06 14.55 0.81
C ALA A 129 10.37 13.37 1.76
N ASP A 130 9.39 12.90 2.53
CA ASP A 130 9.56 11.82 3.51
C ASP A 130 9.30 10.42 2.89
N TRP A 131 8.57 10.34 1.76
CA TRP A 131 8.05 9.07 1.23
C TRP A 131 9.11 8.09 0.75
N GLU A 132 10.21 8.58 0.18
CA GLU A 132 11.30 7.74 -0.32
C GLU A 132 11.84 6.80 0.78
N GLU A 133 12.10 7.36 1.96
CA GLU A 133 12.65 6.63 3.10
C GLU A 133 11.57 5.79 3.81
N GLU A 134 10.34 6.30 3.90
CA GLU A 134 9.21 5.57 4.49
C GLU A 134 8.86 4.30 3.71
N LEU A 135 8.78 4.38 2.38
CA LEU A 135 8.48 3.23 1.53
C LEU A 135 9.63 2.21 1.53
N ALA A 136 10.88 2.67 1.49
CA ALA A 136 12.03 1.77 1.61
C ALA A 136 12.01 1.00 2.94
N ARG A 137 11.69 1.69 4.04
CA ARG A 137 11.52 1.06 5.35
C ARG A 137 10.35 0.08 5.37
N PHE A 138 9.22 0.45 4.79
CA PHE A 138 8.01 -0.39 4.71
C PHE A 138 8.30 -1.72 4.00
N TYR A 139 8.95 -1.68 2.84
CA TYR A 139 9.35 -2.89 2.11
C TYR A 139 10.62 -3.55 2.67
N GLY A 140 11.17 -3.08 3.79
CA GLY A 140 12.38 -3.64 4.39
C GLY A 140 13.59 -3.63 3.45
N VAL A 141 13.66 -2.65 2.54
CA VAL A 141 14.80 -2.42 1.64
C VAL A 141 15.97 -1.96 2.51
N LYS A 142 16.94 -2.84 2.72
CA LYS A 142 18.12 -2.57 3.56
C LYS A 142 19.38 -2.56 2.71
N PRO A 143 20.34 -1.66 2.97
CA PRO A 143 21.65 -1.75 2.32
C PRO A 143 22.23 -3.15 2.52
N SER A 144 22.44 -3.91 1.44
CA SER A 144 23.21 -5.16 1.51
C SER A 144 24.70 -4.83 1.56
N ASN A 145 25.46 -5.71 2.20
CA ASN A 145 26.91 -5.74 2.13
C ASN A 145 27.40 -6.34 0.80
N ALA A 146 26.51 -6.84 -0.06
CA ALA A 146 26.84 -7.33 -1.39
C ALA A 146 27.14 -6.15 -2.32
N GLU A 147 28.42 -6.00 -2.67
CA GLU A 147 28.90 -5.05 -3.68
C GLU A 147 28.43 -5.48 -5.07
N GLY A 148 27.26 -5.00 -5.49
CA GLY A 148 26.82 -5.04 -6.89
C GLY A 148 26.25 -6.37 -7.38
N THR A 149 25.48 -6.29 -8.46
CA THR A 149 24.93 -7.45 -9.16
C THR A 149 26.05 -8.13 -9.95
N THR A 150 26.21 -9.45 -9.85
CA THR A 150 27.19 -10.20 -10.65
C THR A 150 26.73 -10.47 -12.08
N LEU A 151 25.55 -9.96 -12.46
CA LEU A 151 24.93 -10.19 -13.77
C LEU A 151 25.36 -9.11 -14.78
N SER A 152 25.60 -9.54 -16.02
CA SER A 152 25.93 -8.67 -17.16
C SER A 152 24.75 -7.78 -17.58
N GLU A 153 23.52 -8.28 -17.42
CA GLU A 153 22.29 -7.53 -17.63
C GLU A 153 21.53 -7.39 -16.31
N SER A 154 20.93 -6.22 -16.07
CA SER A 154 20.10 -5.96 -14.89
C SER A 154 18.61 -5.85 -15.23
N LYS A 155 18.23 -5.92 -16.51
CA LYS A 155 16.87 -5.67 -16.98
C LYS A 155 16.49 -6.56 -18.16
N ALA A 156 15.27 -7.12 -18.13
CA ALA A 156 14.65 -7.79 -19.26
C ALA A 156 13.21 -7.28 -19.46
N VAL A 157 12.72 -7.31 -20.70
CA VAL A 157 11.32 -6.98 -21.03
C VAL A 157 10.69 -8.21 -21.67
N ILE A 158 9.55 -8.64 -21.14
CA ILE A 158 8.85 -9.85 -21.55
C ILE A 158 7.38 -9.58 -21.87
N THR A 159 6.76 -10.49 -22.62
CA THR A 159 5.33 -10.47 -22.90
C THR A 159 4.52 -10.95 -21.68
N GLU A 160 3.23 -10.61 -21.66
CA GLU A 160 2.29 -11.12 -20.68
C GLU A 160 2.19 -12.65 -20.68
N GLU A 161 2.24 -13.28 -21.86
CA GLU A 161 2.22 -14.74 -21.97
C GLU A 161 3.42 -15.38 -21.24
N LEU A 162 4.63 -14.85 -21.44
CA LEU A 162 5.81 -15.37 -20.76
C LEU A 162 5.73 -15.11 -19.24
N TRP A 163 5.26 -13.94 -18.83
CA TRP A 163 5.04 -13.63 -17.41
C TRP A 163 4.09 -14.62 -16.73
N ASN A 164 2.94 -14.90 -17.34
CA ASN A 164 1.93 -15.82 -16.81
C ASN A 164 2.51 -17.23 -16.62
N ARG A 165 3.34 -17.69 -17.56
CA ARG A 165 4.02 -18.99 -17.48
C ARG A 165 5.05 -19.03 -16.36
N LEU A 166 5.89 -18.00 -16.25
CA LEU A 166 6.93 -17.93 -15.23
C LEU A 166 6.32 -17.89 -13.81
N THR A 167 5.25 -17.12 -13.63
CA THR A 167 4.54 -16.99 -12.35
C THR A 167 3.73 -18.23 -11.99
N ALA A 168 3.24 -19.00 -12.99
CA ALA A 168 2.66 -20.34 -12.78
C ALA A 168 3.71 -21.37 -12.32
N GLY A 169 5.00 -21.08 -12.52
CA GLY A 169 6.12 -21.95 -12.15
C GLY A 169 6.63 -22.83 -13.29
N GLU A 170 6.31 -22.50 -14.54
CA GLU A 170 6.87 -23.17 -15.71
C GLU A 170 8.32 -22.76 -15.95
N SER A 171 9.15 -23.67 -16.48
CA SER A 171 10.56 -23.39 -16.77
C SER A 171 10.72 -22.41 -17.95
N PRO A 172 11.67 -21.45 -17.87
CA PRO A 172 11.94 -20.52 -18.96
C PRO A 172 12.51 -21.19 -20.22
N ALA A 173 12.98 -22.44 -20.12
CA ALA A 173 13.62 -23.21 -21.21
C ALA A 173 12.66 -23.67 -22.34
N SER A 174 11.50 -23.03 -22.47
CA SER A 174 10.48 -23.38 -23.46
C SER A 174 10.70 -22.60 -24.76
N PRO A 175 10.34 -23.16 -25.94
CA PRO A 175 10.84 -22.74 -27.25
C PRO A 175 10.32 -21.39 -27.81
N HIS A 176 9.84 -20.48 -26.95
CA HIS A 176 9.43 -19.12 -27.33
C HIS A 176 10.42 -18.05 -26.83
N SER A 177 11.62 -18.45 -26.41
CA SER A 177 12.67 -17.58 -25.88
C SER A 177 13.57 -16.93 -26.96
N ASP A 178 13.22 -17.08 -28.24
CA ASP A 178 14.05 -16.65 -29.37
C ASP A 178 14.30 -15.12 -29.43
N GLU A 179 13.54 -14.31 -28.68
CA GLU A 179 13.73 -12.85 -28.59
C GLU A 179 14.65 -12.41 -27.45
N LEU A 180 14.98 -13.27 -26.49
CA LEU A 180 15.77 -12.92 -25.30
C LEU A 180 17.24 -13.27 -25.49
N SER A 181 18.12 -12.35 -25.11
CA SER A 181 19.56 -12.61 -25.06
C SER A 181 19.88 -13.72 -24.04
N THR A 182 21.03 -14.38 -24.18
CA THR A 182 21.48 -15.37 -23.18
C THR A 182 21.57 -14.75 -21.78
N ASP A 183 21.98 -13.49 -21.67
CA ASP A 183 22.08 -12.78 -20.40
C ASP A 183 20.68 -12.47 -19.82
N GLN A 184 19.70 -12.13 -20.67
CA GLN A 184 18.30 -11.95 -20.25
C GLN A 184 17.65 -13.25 -19.77
N GLN A 185 17.94 -14.36 -20.44
CA GLN A 185 17.46 -15.67 -20.02
C GLN A 185 18.00 -16.04 -18.63
N GLN A 186 19.28 -15.75 -18.36
CA GLN A 186 19.88 -15.95 -17.03
C GLN A 186 19.25 -15.03 -15.99
N LEU A 187 19.02 -13.75 -16.31
CA LEU A 187 18.35 -12.80 -15.44
C LEU A 187 16.94 -13.27 -15.07
N ILE A 188 16.15 -13.71 -16.05
CA ILE A 188 14.78 -14.20 -15.84
C ILE A 188 14.78 -15.48 -15.01
N ALA A 189 15.69 -16.41 -15.28
CA ALA A 189 15.82 -17.64 -14.49
C ALA A 189 16.16 -17.33 -13.02
N LYS A 190 17.06 -16.36 -12.78
CA LYS A 190 17.39 -15.89 -11.43
C LYS A 190 16.19 -15.23 -10.75
N TRP A 191 15.50 -14.31 -11.43
CA TRP A 191 14.29 -13.69 -10.89
C TRP A 191 13.26 -14.75 -10.51
N GLN A 192 13.03 -15.74 -11.37
CA GLN A 192 12.06 -16.81 -11.09
C GLN A 192 12.47 -17.65 -9.88
N GLN A 193 13.77 -17.96 -9.74
CA GLN A 193 14.29 -18.64 -8.57
C GLN A 193 14.04 -17.83 -7.28
N ASP A 194 14.31 -16.52 -7.30
CA ASP A 194 14.07 -15.64 -6.16
C ASP A 194 12.56 -15.54 -5.85
N PHE A 195 11.72 -15.42 -6.87
CA PHE A 195 10.26 -15.43 -6.76
C PHE A 195 9.72 -16.72 -6.14
N GLN A 196 10.21 -17.88 -6.60
CA GLN A 196 9.86 -19.18 -6.03
C GLN A 196 10.33 -19.32 -4.58
N SER A 197 11.52 -18.81 -4.25
CA SER A 197 12.07 -18.81 -2.90
C SER A 197 11.27 -17.90 -1.95
N ASN A 198 10.66 -16.84 -2.49
CA ASN A 198 9.73 -15.95 -1.79
C ASN A 198 8.27 -16.44 -1.87
N ALA A 199 8.04 -17.75 -1.81
CA ALA A 199 6.70 -18.36 -1.81
C ALA A 199 5.78 -17.94 -2.98
N ARG A 200 6.37 -17.50 -4.10
CA ARG A 200 5.66 -17.00 -5.29
C ARG A 200 4.79 -15.78 -5.02
N THR A 201 5.25 -14.89 -4.15
CA THR A 201 4.61 -13.61 -3.86
C THR A 201 5.55 -12.44 -4.13
N MET A 202 4.98 -11.25 -4.33
CA MET A 202 5.71 -9.99 -4.43
C MET A 202 4.91 -8.91 -3.73
N ASP A 203 5.61 -7.95 -3.15
CA ASP A 203 4.97 -6.78 -2.57
C ASP A 203 4.48 -5.84 -3.68
N ASN A 204 3.52 -4.99 -3.36
CA ASN A 204 2.86 -4.10 -4.33
C ASN A 204 2.90 -2.65 -3.85
N LEU A 205 3.22 -1.73 -4.75
CA LEU A 205 2.95 -0.30 -4.64
C LEU A 205 2.00 0.08 -5.78
N SER A 206 0.88 0.72 -5.46
CA SER A 206 -0.13 1.10 -6.46
C SER A 206 -0.64 2.52 -6.25
N THR A 207 -0.88 3.21 -7.36
CA THR A 207 -1.59 4.49 -7.36
C THR A 207 -3.05 4.22 -7.70
N ILE A 208 -3.98 4.74 -6.89
CA ILE A 208 -5.40 4.48 -7.02
C ILE A 208 -6.12 5.81 -7.08
N ARG A 209 -6.95 6.02 -8.11
CA ARG A 209 -7.86 7.14 -8.20
C ARG A 209 -9.23 6.75 -7.68
N ILE A 210 -9.82 7.61 -6.87
CA ILE A 210 -11.18 7.45 -6.35
C ILE A 210 -12.09 8.38 -7.16
N GLY A 211 -12.95 7.79 -7.99
CA GLY A 211 -13.97 8.50 -8.75
C GLY A 211 -15.27 8.68 -7.97
N SER A 212 -16.23 9.41 -8.59
CA SER A 212 -17.56 9.64 -8.02
C SER A 212 -18.25 8.33 -7.63
N GLY A 213 -18.85 8.30 -6.44
CA GLY A 213 -19.50 7.11 -5.90
C GLY A 213 -18.53 6.00 -5.46
N ASN A 214 -17.33 6.37 -5.01
CA ASN A 214 -16.28 5.47 -4.51
C ASN A 214 -15.79 4.43 -5.53
N GLN A 215 -15.91 4.72 -6.83
CA GLN A 215 -15.34 3.86 -7.86
C GLN A 215 -13.82 3.99 -7.85
N THR A 216 -13.12 2.94 -7.47
CA THR A 216 -11.65 2.91 -7.46
C THR A 216 -11.10 2.42 -8.79
N ALA A 217 -10.15 3.15 -9.37
CA ALA A 217 -9.38 2.70 -10.53
C ALA A 217 -7.90 2.65 -10.15
N ILE A 218 -7.28 1.48 -10.30
CA ILE A 218 -5.82 1.38 -10.19
C ILE A 218 -5.23 2.05 -11.43
N GLU A 219 -4.27 2.96 -11.23
CA GLU A 219 -3.65 3.71 -12.30
C GLU A 219 -2.28 3.20 -12.70
N ASP A 220 -1.48 2.84 -11.71
CA ASP A 220 -0.17 2.26 -11.93
C ASP A 220 0.14 1.25 -10.82
N ILE A 221 0.98 0.27 -11.14
CA ILE A 221 1.41 -0.80 -10.24
C ILE A 221 2.91 -1.05 -10.41
N LEU A 222 3.61 -1.05 -9.28
CA LEU A 222 4.99 -1.47 -9.14
C LEU A 222 5.05 -2.67 -8.21
N PHE A 223 5.62 -3.78 -8.66
CA PHE A 223 5.91 -4.92 -7.80
C PHE A 223 7.34 -4.86 -7.29
N VAL A 224 7.51 -5.24 -6.02
CA VAL A 224 8.77 -5.17 -5.30
C VAL A 224 9.06 -6.53 -4.67
N LEU A 225 10.26 -7.05 -4.92
CA LEU A 225 10.72 -8.32 -4.35
C LEU A 225 12.18 -8.20 -3.90
N PRO A 226 12.44 -8.06 -2.59
CA PRO A 226 13.81 -8.06 -2.09
C PRO A 226 14.49 -9.42 -2.27
N ALA A 227 15.74 -9.38 -2.70
CA ALA A 227 16.61 -10.52 -2.90
C ALA A 227 17.97 -10.28 -2.23
N ASN A 228 18.84 -11.29 -2.24
CA ASN A 228 20.16 -11.18 -1.60
C ASN A 228 21.09 -10.14 -2.27
N GLU A 229 20.99 -10.01 -3.60
CA GLU A 229 21.85 -9.16 -4.42
C GLU A 229 21.26 -7.76 -4.71
N GLY A 230 20.03 -7.50 -4.26
CA GLY A 230 19.33 -6.27 -4.58
C GLY A 230 17.82 -6.40 -4.38
N VAL A 231 17.07 -5.63 -5.15
CA VAL A 231 15.61 -5.64 -5.14
C VAL A 231 15.12 -5.76 -6.56
N TRP A 232 14.29 -6.77 -6.81
CA TRP A 232 13.57 -6.92 -8.06
C TRP A 232 12.43 -5.91 -8.10
N ILE A 233 12.38 -5.17 -9.20
CA ILE A 233 11.31 -4.25 -9.55
C ILE A 233 10.64 -4.77 -10.81
N VAL A 234 9.32 -4.95 -10.76
CA VAL A 234 8.53 -5.36 -11.92
C VAL A 234 7.42 -4.35 -12.19
N ARG A 235 7.27 -3.94 -13.45
CA ARG A 235 6.24 -2.99 -13.91
C ARG A 235 5.89 -3.19 -15.38
N ASN A 236 4.68 -2.79 -15.76
CA ASN A 236 4.34 -2.64 -17.18
C ASN A 236 5.02 -1.37 -17.72
N GLN A 237 5.62 -1.44 -18.91
CA GLN A 237 6.19 -0.27 -19.60
C GLN A 237 5.19 0.45 -20.50
N GLU A 238 4.07 -0.19 -20.82
CA GLU A 238 3.04 0.42 -21.67
C GLU A 238 2.21 1.43 -20.88
N ALA A 239 2.21 2.68 -21.35
CA ALA A 239 1.39 3.75 -20.80
C ALA A 239 -0.07 3.65 -21.28
N ASP A 240 -0.30 3.11 -22.48
CA ASP A 240 -1.65 2.82 -23.00
C ASP A 240 -2.14 1.50 -22.40
N ARG A 241 -3.21 1.57 -21.60
CA ARG A 241 -3.82 0.40 -20.98
C ARG A 241 -4.48 -0.56 -21.97
N ASN A 242 -4.67 -0.13 -23.22
CA ASN A 242 -5.22 -0.98 -24.28
C ASN A 242 -4.13 -1.65 -25.12
N ALA A 243 -2.85 -1.30 -24.91
CA ALA A 243 -1.74 -1.96 -25.58
C ALA A 243 -1.40 -3.29 -24.91
N ASP A 244 -0.80 -4.20 -25.69
CA ASP A 244 -0.33 -5.49 -25.17
C ASP A 244 0.76 -5.25 -24.10
N PRO A 245 0.63 -5.80 -22.87
CA PRO A 245 1.56 -5.50 -21.78
C PRO A 245 3.01 -5.87 -22.10
N ARG A 246 3.92 -4.95 -21.75
CA ARG A 246 5.38 -5.14 -21.86
C ARG A 246 5.98 -5.09 -20.45
N ILE A 247 6.16 -6.27 -19.86
CA ILE A 247 6.52 -6.41 -18.46
C ILE A 247 8.04 -6.32 -18.32
N CYS A 248 8.49 -5.30 -17.62
CA CYS A 248 9.90 -5.07 -17.32
C CYS A 248 10.25 -5.70 -15.98
N ILE A 249 11.22 -6.59 -15.97
CA ILE A 249 11.82 -7.17 -14.76
C ILE A 249 13.22 -6.60 -14.62
N GLU A 250 13.49 -5.91 -13.51
CA GLU A 250 14.76 -5.23 -13.27
C GLU A 250 15.32 -5.56 -11.88
N LEU A 251 16.58 -5.97 -11.80
CA LEU A 251 17.31 -6.10 -10.54
C LEU A 251 17.99 -4.77 -10.22
N GLN A 252 17.53 -4.09 -9.19
CA GLN A 252 18.06 -2.80 -8.76
C GLN A 252 18.90 -2.94 -7.49
N SER A 253 19.92 -2.08 -7.34
CA SER A 253 20.58 -1.88 -6.05
C SER A 253 19.62 -1.22 -5.05
N PHE A 254 19.90 -1.31 -3.76
CA PHE A 254 19.07 -0.68 -2.72
C PHE A 254 18.90 0.83 -2.92
N SER A 255 19.97 1.53 -3.29
CA SER A 255 19.90 2.96 -3.58
C SER A 255 19.07 3.27 -4.82
N ALA A 256 19.13 2.43 -5.86
CA ALA A 256 18.33 2.60 -7.06
C ALA A 256 16.85 2.32 -6.79
N CYS A 257 16.54 1.22 -6.09
CA CYS A 257 15.20 0.86 -5.66
C CYS A 257 14.56 1.98 -4.83
N ARG A 258 15.30 2.54 -3.87
CA ARG A 258 14.81 3.63 -3.03
C ARG A 258 14.38 4.85 -3.87
N LYS A 259 15.20 5.27 -4.84
CA LYS A 259 14.85 6.35 -5.78
C LYS A 259 13.65 5.99 -6.66
N THR A 260 13.55 4.75 -7.11
CA THR A 260 12.40 4.24 -7.89
C THR A 260 11.10 4.36 -7.09
N LEU A 261 11.10 3.95 -5.82
CA LEU A 261 9.95 4.08 -4.93
C LEU A 261 9.56 5.55 -4.72
N GLY A 262 10.54 6.42 -4.44
CA GLY A 262 10.32 7.86 -4.28
C GLY A 262 9.76 8.51 -5.55
N SER A 263 10.28 8.13 -6.72
CA SER A 263 9.81 8.66 -8.01
C SER A 263 8.41 8.17 -8.37
N PHE A 264 8.10 6.91 -8.09
CA PHE A 264 6.75 6.35 -8.28
C PHE A 264 5.74 7.06 -7.36
N ALA A 265 6.09 7.22 -6.09
CA ALA A 265 5.25 7.91 -5.11
C ALA A 265 5.08 9.40 -5.47
N GLY A 266 6.16 10.07 -5.88
CA GLY A 266 6.16 11.48 -6.26
C GLY A 266 5.28 11.81 -7.46
N ALA A 267 4.87 10.82 -8.27
CA ALA A 267 3.88 11.05 -9.33
C ALA A 267 2.46 11.37 -8.79
N LEU A 268 2.20 11.09 -7.51
CA LEU A 268 0.99 11.51 -6.80
C LEU A 268 1.03 13.02 -6.42
N ALA A 269 2.22 13.61 -6.35
CA ALA A 269 2.44 14.96 -5.84
C ALA A 269 2.58 16.03 -6.94
#